data_AF-A0A3P1CUZ0-F1
#
_entry.id   AF-A0A3P1CUZ0-F1
#
_cell.length_a   1.000
_cell.length_b   1.000
_cell.length_c   1.000
_cell.angle_alpha   90.00
_cell.angle_beta   90.00
_cell.angle_gamma   90.00
#
_symmetry.space_group_name_H-M   'P 1'
#
loop_
_entity.id
_entity.type
_entity.pdbx_description
1 polymer ?
#
loop_
_entity_poly.entity_id
_entity_poly.type
_entity_poly.pdbx_seq_one_letter_code
_entity_poly.pdbx_strand_id
1 'polypeptide(L)'
;MKTTFYRSRPFLLLIFLLGGSVAGAQTTMPNVTRDLLNQSGSFRVSNYDITPIYTMAGPEGRILGYPYLDTTFAKTNVVFYQNIAKPGVKPILELADVPVRYNITANDLEFLVENKTVKAVSGERVKQFKMDRNGQTTTFVNATEVGAPADVRGFFEQVNDGKLRLLIRHQIYVKKPSYNVALNVGSKDTELIKEAIWYTSDGKTLTRFSPGRKALLAAMKDKEEPVNAYLKDKKPDLKNRAALLDVFTFYNSL
;
A
#
# COMPACT_ATOMS: atom_id res chain seq x y z
N MET A 1 -7.19 -57.97 36.51
CA MET A 1 -7.76 -57.91 37.87
C MET A 1 -8.65 -56.67 37.91
N LYS A 2 -9.94 -56.82 37.57
CA LYS A 2 -11.12 -56.81 38.46
C LYS A 2 -11.49 -55.39 38.96
N THR A 3 -12.56 -54.79 38.41
CA THR A 3 -13.94 -54.60 39.01
C THR A 3 -14.08 -53.22 39.69
N THR A 4 -15.16 -52.42 39.74
CA THR A 4 -16.63 -52.49 39.47
C THR A 4 -17.19 -51.07 39.78
N PHE A 5 -18.11 -50.48 38.99
CA PHE A 5 -19.58 -50.35 39.19
C PHE A 5 -20.12 -49.73 40.52
N TYR A 6 -20.90 -48.63 40.44
CA TYR A 6 -22.29 -48.42 40.95
C TYR A 6 -22.78 -46.97 40.65
N ARG A 7 -23.89 -46.68 39.93
CA ARG A 7 -25.33 -46.58 40.34
C ARG A 7 -25.55 -45.58 41.51
N SER A 8 -26.56 -44.68 41.59
CA SER A 8 -27.93 -44.63 41.06
C SER A 8 -28.58 -43.24 41.32
N ARG A 9 -29.56 -42.83 40.49
CA ARG A 9 -30.54 -41.72 40.74
C ARG A 9 -31.53 -42.09 41.87
N PRO A 10 -32.41 -41.21 42.43
CA PRO A 10 -33.66 -40.78 41.74
C PRO A 10 -34.34 -39.44 42.20
N PHE A 11 -35.49 -39.12 41.56
CA PHE A 11 -36.65 -38.32 42.05
C PHE A 11 -36.52 -36.77 42.07
N LEU A 12 -37.54 -35.94 41.75
CA LEU A 12 -38.95 -36.10 41.35
C LEU A 12 -39.48 -34.80 40.68
N LEU A 13 -40.50 -34.97 39.83
CA LEU A 13 -41.47 -34.05 39.19
C LEU A 13 -41.75 -32.66 39.81
N LEU A 14 -42.04 -31.69 38.93
CA LEU A 14 -43.37 -31.04 38.92
C LEU A 14 -43.78 -30.52 37.53
N ILE A 15 -45.05 -30.78 37.20
CA ILE A 15 -45.79 -30.46 35.98
C ILE A 15 -46.38 -29.04 36.10
N PHE A 16 -46.40 -28.25 35.02
CA PHE A 16 -47.47 -27.29 34.76
C PHE A 16 -47.77 -27.18 33.26
N LEU A 17 -49.00 -27.56 32.91
CA LEU A 17 -49.69 -27.29 31.65
C LEU A 17 -50.01 -25.79 31.55
N LEU A 18 -49.83 -25.20 30.36
CA LEU A 18 -50.66 -24.11 29.85
C LEU A 18 -50.63 -24.16 28.31
N GLY A 19 -51.76 -24.57 27.73
CA GLY A 19 -52.01 -24.49 26.30
C GLY A 19 -52.33 -23.06 25.90
N GLY A 20 -51.70 -22.59 24.83
CA GLY A 20 -51.99 -21.32 24.18
C GLY A 20 -52.19 -21.54 22.68
N SER A 21 -53.41 -21.32 22.22
CA SER A 21 -53.85 -21.42 20.83
C SER A 21 -53.16 -20.35 19.97
N VAL A 22 -52.44 -20.76 18.92
CA VAL A 22 -51.94 -19.83 17.90
C VAL A 22 -53.04 -19.62 16.86
N ALA A 23 -53.83 -18.56 17.03
CA ALA A 23 -54.73 -18.09 15.98
C ALA A 23 -53.90 -17.32 14.94
N GLY A 24 -53.89 -17.80 13.70
CA GLY A 24 -53.28 -17.09 12.57
C GLY A 24 -54.05 -15.81 12.28
N ALA A 25 -53.45 -14.65 12.59
CA ALA A 25 -53.93 -13.37 12.12
C ALA A 25 -53.64 -13.24 10.62
N GLN A 26 -54.62 -13.57 9.78
CA GLN A 26 -54.64 -13.07 8.40
C GLN A 26 -54.84 -11.55 8.48
N THR A 27 -53.78 -10.79 8.24
CA THR A 27 -53.86 -9.34 8.01
C THR A 27 -54.58 -9.09 6.69
N THR A 28 -55.91 -8.98 6.75
CA THR A 28 -56.70 -8.37 5.69
C THR A 28 -56.40 -6.87 5.68
N MET A 29 -55.90 -6.36 4.55
CA MET A 29 -55.71 -4.91 4.41
C MET A 29 -57.04 -4.19 4.69
N PRO A 30 -57.04 -3.10 5.46
CA PRO A 30 -58.21 -2.26 5.64
C PRO A 30 -58.72 -1.77 4.28
N ASN A 31 -60.04 -1.78 4.07
CA ASN A 31 -60.64 -1.37 2.79
C ASN A 31 -60.21 0.04 2.37
N VAL A 32 -59.93 0.94 3.32
CA VAL A 32 -59.37 2.27 3.03
C VAL A 32 -57.99 2.23 2.37
N THR A 33 -57.14 1.27 2.76
CA THR A 33 -55.82 1.06 2.16
C THR A 33 -55.94 0.45 0.75
N ARG A 34 -56.94 -0.41 0.56
CA ARG A 34 -57.25 -1.01 -0.73
C ARG A 34 -57.89 0.00 -1.71
N ASP A 35 -58.73 0.90 -1.21
CA ASP A 35 -59.35 1.98 -2.00
C ASP A 35 -58.35 3.07 -2.39
N LEU A 36 -57.38 3.40 -1.52
CA LEU A 36 -56.26 4.30 -1.87
C LEU A 36 -55.38 3.73 -3.00
N LEU A 37 -55.14 2.41 -3.01
CA LEU A 37 -54.42 1.73 -4.08
C LEU A 37 -55.25 1.63 -5.38
N ASN A 38 -56.57 1.46 -5.29
CA ASN A 38 -57.46 1.34 -6.45
C ASN A 38 -57.91 2.70 -7.03
N GLN A 39 -57.73 3.80 -6.30
CA GLN A 39 -57.79 5.16 -6.85
C GLN A 39 -56.59 5.49 -7.76
N SER A 40 -55.77 4.49 -8.12
CA SER A 40 -54.71 4.53 -9.14
C SER A 40 -55.20 4.79 -10.58
N GLY A 41 -56.35 5.45 -10.77
CA GLY A 41 -56.66 6.18 -11.99
C GLY A 41 -55.94 7.53 -12.06
N SER A 42 -55.43 8.03 -10.92
CA SER A 42 -54.75 9.33 -10.82
C SER A 42 -53.33 9.26 -10.24
N PHE A 43 -52.84 8.08 -9.87
CA PHE A 43 -51.41 7.90 -9.61
C PHE A 43 -50.66 7.73 -10.93
N ARG A 44 -50.66 8.80 -11.75
CA ARG A 44 -49.65 8.93 -12.79
C ARG A 44 -48.36 9.29 -12.08
N VAL A 45 -47.50 8.31 -11.87
CA VAL A 45 -46.07 8.62 -11.80
C VAL A 45 -45.76 9.21 -13.18
N SER A 46 -45.64 10.53 -13.24
CA SER A 46 -45.10 11.18 -14.43
C SER A 46 -43.76 10.54 -14.72
N ASN A 47 -43.63 9.88 -15.87
CA ASN A 47 -42.35 9.35 -16.36
C ASN A 47 -41.30 10.46 -16.60
N TYR A 48 -41.63 11.73 -16.33
CA TYR A 48 -40.74 12.87 -16.49
C TYR A 48 -40.44 13.63 -15.20
N ASP A 49 -40.88 13.14 -14.02
CA ASP A 49 -40.63 13.89 -12.78
C ASP A 49 -40.34 13.04 -11.53
N ILE A 50 -39.49 12.00 -11.69
CA ILE A 50 -38.79 11.34 -10.57
C ILE A 50 -37.55 12.17 -10.13
N THR A 51 -37.47 13.42 -10.58
CA THR A 51 -36.29 14.29 -10.50
C THR A 51 -35.97 14.92 -9.13
N PRO A 52 -36.85 15.01 -8.10
CA PRO A 52 -36.46 15.76 -6.90
C PRO A 52 -35.54 14.97 -5.95
N ILE A 53 -35.39 13.65 -6.11
CA ILE A 53 -34.40 12.86 -5.33
C ILE A 53 -33.01 12.87 -6.01
N TYR A 54 -32.94 13.07 -7.33
CA TYR A 54 -31.68 13.14 -8.07
C TYR A 54 -30.98 14.51 -8.00
N THR A 55 -31.66 15.55 -7.53
CA THR A 55 -31.09 16.90 -7.37
C THR A 55 -30.34 17.09 -6.04
N MET A 56 -30.40 16.13 -5.12
CA MET A 56 -29.55 16.14 -3.94
C MET A 56 -28.17 15.63 -4.32
N ALA A 57 -27.19 16.53 -4.41
CA ALA A 57 -25.80 16.17 -4.61
C ALA A 57 -25.35 15.23 -3.47
N GLY A 58 -25.16 13.95 -3.80
CA GLY A 58 -24.56 13.00 -2.86
C GLY A 58 -23.13 13.43 -2.48
N PRO A 59 -22.55 12.88 -1.39
CA PRO A 59 -21.27 13.34 -0.86
C PRO A 59 -20.18 13.41 -1.93
N GLU A 60 -19.33 14.43 -1.82
CA GLU A 60 -18.18 14.62 -2.69
C GLU A 60 -17.14 13.52 -2.47
N GLY A 61 -16.35 13.26 -3.51
CA GLY A 61 -15.23 12.34 -3.43
C GLY A 61 -14.13 12.87 -2.52
N ARG A 62 -13.45 11.95 -1.82
CA ARG A 62 -12.29 12.27 -0.98
C ARG A 62 -11.02 11.67 -1.56
N ILE A 63 -9.87 12.16 -1.08
CA ILE A 63 -8.56 11.54 -1.34
C ILE A 63 -8.31 10.49 -0.27
N LEU A 64 -8.12 9.25 -0.69
CA LEU A 64 -7.79 8.10 0.16
C LEU A 64 -6.30 7.78 0.03
N GLY A 65 -5.61 7.60 1.16
CA GLY A 65 -4.18 7.28 1.21
C GLY A 65 -3.29 8.48 1.47
N TYR A 66 -1.97 8.27 1.40
CA TYR A 66 -0.97 9.26 1.78
C TYR A 66 0.17 9.31 0.75
N PRO A 67 0.77 10.49 0.49
CA PRO A 67 1.87 10.63 -0.48
C PRO A 67 3.23 10.19 0.07
N TYR A 68 3.28 9.68 1.30
CA TYR A 68 4.51 9.33 1.98
C TYR A 68 4.86 7.85 1.84
N LEU A 69 6.15 7.56 1.86
CA LEU A 69 6.65 6.19 2.04
C LEU A 69 6.07 5.57 3.31
N ASP A 70 6.11 6.34 4.39
CA ASP A 70 5.52 6.06 5.70
C ASP A 70 5.00 7.38 6.28
N THR A 71 3.86 7.33 6.99
CA THR A 71 3.29 8.52 7.63
C THR A 71 4.04 8.92 8.90
N THR A 72 4.80 7.98 9.48
CA THR A 72 5.59 8.17 10.70
C THR A 72 6.98 8.74 10.39
N PHE A 73 7.51 9.53 11.32
CA PHE A 73 8.90 9.98 11.26
C PHE A 73 9.82 8.88 11.78
N ALA A 74 10.85 8.56 10.99
CA ALA A 74 11.81 7.52 11.28
C ALA A 74 13.20 8.12 11.54
N LYS A 75 13.97 7.49 12.42
CA LYS A 75 15.36 7.87 12.68
C LYS A 75 16.17 7.68 11.39
N THR A 76 16.81 8.74 10.92
CA THR A 76 17.41 8.77 9.57
C THR A 76 18.76 9.48 9.55
N ASN A 77 19.72 8.90 8.82
CA ASN A 77 20.98 9.55 8.47
C ASN A 77 20.90 10.04 7.02
N VAL A 78 21.13 11.32 6.78
CA VAL A 78 20.95 11.97 5.48
C VAL A 78 22.28 12.55 5.00
N VAL A 79 22.70 12.21 3.79
CA VAL A 79 23.90 12.74 3.14
C VAL A 79 23.50 13.65 1.98
N PHE A 80 24.07 14.84 1.92
CA PHE A 80 23.75 15.87 0.93
C PHE A 80 24.84 15.95 -0.16
N TYR A 81 24.45 16.41 -1.36
CA TYR A 81 25.41 16.70 -2.43
C TYR A 81 26.29 17.89 -2.13
N GLN A 82 25.72 18.89 -1.46
CA GLN A 82 26.34 20.18 -1.21
C GLN A 82 26.06 20.61 0.22
N ASN A 83 26.88 21.54 0.69
CA ASN A 83 26.68 22.15 2.00
C ASN A 83 25.28 22.78 2.11
N ILE A 84 24.54 22.41 3.15
CA ILE A 84 23.23 22.97 3.45
C ILE A 84 23.24 24.03 4.57
N ALA A 85 24.40 24.28 5.17
CA ALA A 85 24.57 25.29 6.20
C ALA A 85 24.42 26.72 5.63
N LYS A 86 24.00 27.65 6.49
CA LYS A 86 24.01 29.08 6.14
C LYS A 86 25.45 29.54 5.86
N PRO A 87 25.68 30.50 4.95
CA PRO A 87 26.98 31.10 4.77
C PRO A 87 27.59 31.57 6.11
N GLY A 88 28.86 31.27 6.35
CA GLY A 88 29.55 31.59 7.62
C GLY A 88 29.37 30.56 8.74
N VAL A 89 28.62 29.48 8.52
CA VAL A 89 28.50 28.34 9.46
C VAL A 89 29.30 27.15 8.94
N LYS A 90 29.76 26.28 9.86
CA LYS A 90 30.43 25.02 9.52
C LYS A 90 29.60 24.23 8.49
N PRO A 91 30.22 23.71 7.42
CA PRO A 91 29.50 22.98 6.40
C PRO A 91 28.81 21.74 6.97
N ILE A 92 27.57 21.52 6.54
CA ILE A 92 26.78 20.36 6.87
C ILE A 92 26.61 19.56 5.57
N LEU A 93 27.31 18.43 5.49
CA LEU A 93 27.19 17.46 4.41
C LEU A 93 26.41 16.21 4.84
N GLU A 94 26.25 16.02 6.15
CA GLU A 94 25.54 14.89 6.74
C GLU A 94 24.76 15.35 7.96
N LEU A 95 23.56 14.79 8.12
CA LEU A 95 22.76 14.86 9.34
C LEU A 95 22.55 13.44 9.84
N ALA A 96 22.97 13.16 11.07
CA ALA A 96 22.79 11.86 11.70
C ALA A 96 21.62 11.87 12.67
N ASP A 97 20.93 10.73 12.77
CA ASP A 97 19.94 10.41 13.79
C ASP A 97 18.76 11.39 13.86
N VAL A 98 18.37 11.98 12.71
CA VAL A 98 17.28 12.95 12.64
C VAL A 98 15.95 12.28 12.29
N PRO A 99 14.83 12.70 12.91
CA PRO A 99 13.50 12.19 12.59
C PRO A 99 13.04 12.73 11.23
N VAL A 100 12.92 11.84 10.24
CA VAL A 100 12.59 12.19 8.85
C VAL A 100 11.47 11.29 8.33
N ARG A 101 10.61 11.84 7.47
CA ARG A 101 9.74 11.07 6.59
C ARG A 101 9.93 11.50 5.14
N TYR A 102 9.71 10.58 4.20
CA TYR A 102 9.90 10.82 2.77
C TYR A 102 8.57 10.96 2.06
N ASN A 103 8.34 12.14 1.45
CA ASN A 103 7.20 12.42 0.58
C ASN A 103 7.54 11.97 -0.84
N ILE A 104 6.97 10.84 -1.27
CA ILE A 104 7.25 10.21 -2.57
C ILE A 104 6.76 11.10 -3.71
N THR A 105 5.60 11.73 -3.56
CA THR A 105 5.00 12.55 -4.63
C THR A 105 5.76 13.85 -4.85
N ALA A 106 6.15 14.55 -3.77
CA ALA A 106 6.88 15.81 -3.86
C ALA A 106 8.39 15.62 -4.08
N ASN A 107 8.92 14.42 -3.85
CA ASN A 107 10.36 14.15 -3.75
C ASN A 107 11.04 15.01 -2.67
N ASP A 108 10.45 15.07 -1.48
CA ASP A 108 10.95 15.87 -0.36
C ASP A 108 11.21 15.00 0.87
N LEU A 109 12.30 15.30 1.58
CA LEU A 109 12.56 14.79 2.91
C LEU A 109 12.04 15.81 3.93
N GLU A 110 11.09 15.39 4.76
CA GLU A 110 10.51 16.22 5.80
C GLU A 110 11.13 15.88 7.14
N PHE A 111 11.77 16.87 7.77
CA PHE A 111 12.47 16.78 9.04
C PHE A 111 11.57 17.32 10.15
N LEU A 112 11.41 16.56 11.23
CA LEU A 112 10.77 17.04 12.44
C LEU A 112 11.78 17.81 13.31
N VAL A 113 11.51 19.08 13.53
CA VAL A 113 12.33 20.02 14.31
C VAL A 113 11.54 20.44 15.55
N GLU A 114 12.20 20.43 16.71
CA GLU A 114 11.61 20.89 17.99
C GLU A 114 10.25 20.23 18.31
N ASN A 115 10.05 18.99 17.85
CA ASN A 115 8.85 18.16 18.05
C ASN A 115 7.52 18.75 17.55
N LYS A 116 7.52 19.88 16.83
CA LYS A 116 6.29 20.54 16.35
C LYS A 116 6.43 21.17 14.97
N THR A 117 7.64 21.44 14.50
CA THR A 117 7.88 22.12 13.22
C THR A 117 8.40 21.13 12.21
N VAL A 118 7.75 21.05 11.05
CA VAL A 118 8.23 20.24 9.94
C VAL A 118 8.94 21.16 8.94
N LYS A 119 10.18 20.82 8.58
CA LYS A 119 10.94 21.50 7.51
C LYS A 119 11.21 20.51 6.39
N ALA A 120 10.95 20.92 5.16
CA ALA A 120 11.20 20.08 3.98
C ALA A 120 12.54 20.46 3.33
N VAL A 121 13.26 19.45 2.85
CA VAL A 121 14.41 19.61 1.97
C VAL A 121 14.15 18.83 0.69
N SER A 122 14.33 19.49 -0.45
CA SER A 122 14.20 18.85 -1.76
C SER A 122 15.16 17.68 -1.90
N GLY A 123 14.64 16.56 -2.38
CA GLY A 123 15.38 15.34 -2.63
C GLY A 123 16.54 15.52 -3.61
N GLU A 124 16.46 16.51 -4.51
CA GLU A 124 17.57 16.86 -5.42
C GLU A 124 18.85 17.28 -4.71
N ARG A 125 18.74 17.76 -3.46
CA ARG A 125 19.91 18.16 -2.65
C ARG A 125 20.49 17.00 -1.86
N VAL A 126 19.78 15.89 -1.77
CA VAL A 126 20.12 14.72 -0.96
C VAL A 126 20.69 13.64 -1.89
N LYS A 127 21.89 13.18 -1.55
CA LYS A 127 22.58 12.13 -2.27
C LYS A 127 22.05 10.75 -1.90
N GLN A 128 21.91 10.51 -0.60
CA GLN A 128 21.41 9.26 -0.05
C GLN A 128 20.90 9.47 1.38
N PHE A 129 20.07 8.56 1.86
CA PHE A 129 19.73 8.49 3.27
C PHE A 129 19.53 7.05 3.75
N LYS A 130 19.79 6.80 5.03
CA LYS A 130 19.56 5.52 5.70
C LYS A 130 18.47 5.73 6.74
N MET A 131 17.39 4.98 6.64
CA MET A 131 16.21 5.13 7.47
C MET A 131 15.97 3.87 8.28
N ASP A 132 15.90 4.01 9.61
CA ASP A 132 15.62 2.92 10.54
C ASP A 132 14.12 2.80 10.80
N ARG A 133 13.53 1.67 10.41
CA ARG A 133 12.11 1.36 10.64
C ARG A 133 11.99 -0.02 11.25
N ASN A 134 11.35 -0.12 12.41
CA ASN A 134 11.07 -1.40 13.08
C ASN A 134 12.32 -2.29 13.26
N GLY A 135 13.48 -1.69 13.55
CA GLY A 135 14.75 -2.41 13.68
C GLY A 135 15.44 -2.79 12.37
N GLN A 136 14.89 -2.39 11.22
CA GLN A 136 15.50 -2.58 9.91
C GLN A 136 15.97 -1.25 9.32
N THR A 137 17.28 -1.14 9.07
CA THR A 137 17.86 -0.02 8.34
C THR A 137 17.70 -0.24 6.84
N THR A 138 17.03 0.70 6.17
CA THR A 138 16.90 0.70 4.70
C THR A 138 17.71 1.84 4.11
N THR A 139 18.54 1.55 3.10
CA THR A 139 19.31 2.58 2.39
C THR A 139 18.54 3.05 1.16
N PHE A 140 18.47 4.37 0.97
CA PHE A 140 17.87 5.01 -0.17
C PHE A 140 18.92 5.87 -0.88
N VAL A 141 19.03 5.71 -2.20
CA VAL A 141 19.98 6.44 -3.04
C VAL A 141 19.25 7.26 -4.08
N ASN A 142 19.75 8.46 -4.39
CA ASN A 142 19.14 9.32 -5.40
C ASN A 142 19.23 8.66 -6.78
N ALA A 143 18.24 8.90 -7.64
CA ALA A 143 18.19 8.46 -9.04
C ALA A 143 19.47 8.80 -9.82
N THR A 144 20.07 9.96 -9.55
CA THR A 144 21.35 10.39 -10.15
C THR A 144 22.52 9.46 -9.80
N GLU A 145 22.52 8.82 -8.63
CA GLU A 145 23.58 7.89 -8.19
C GLU A 145 23.51 6.51 -8.86
N VAL A 146 22.41 6.21 -9.55
CA VAL A 146 22.14 4.90 -10.14
C VAL A 146 22.04 4.94 -11.66
N GLY A 147 22.47 6.04 -12.29
CA GLY A 147 22.44 6.21 -13.74
C GLY A 147 21.02 6.30 -14.30
N ALA A 148 20.08 6.86 -13.53
CA ALA A 148 18.74 7.11 -14.01
C ALA A 148 18.72 8.25 -15.05
N PRO A 149 17.84 8.18 -16.07
CA PRO A 149 17.64 9.29 -16.99
C PRO A 149 17.01 10.49 -16.28
N ALA A 150 17.14 11.69 -16.85
CA ALA A 150 16.77 12.95 -16.19
C ALA A 150 15.26 13.09 -15.85
N ASP A 151 14.39 12.35 -16.53
CA ASP A 151 12.95 12.28 -16.27
C ASP A 151 12.61 11.40 -15.05
N VAL A 152 13.53 10.51 -14.65
CA VAL A 152 13.37 9.65 -13.48
C VAL A 152 14.03 10.31 -12.28
N ARG A 153 13.19 10.87 -11.41
CA ARG A 153 13.60 11.54 -10.17
C ARG A 153 13.18 10.75 -8.93
N GLY A 154 13.78 11.10 -7.80
CA GLY A 154 13.49 10.54 -6.49
C GLY A 154 14.54 9.57 -6.00
N PHE A 155 14.15 8.74 -5.03
CA PHE A 155 15.04 7.78 -4.40
C PHE A 155 14.67 6.34 -4.72
N PHE A 156 15.71 5.51 -4.78
CA PHE A 156 15.61 4.07 -4.89
C PHE A 156 16.04 3.45 -3.57
N GLU A 157 15.21 2.56 -3.03
CA GLU A 157 15.65 1.64 -2.00
C GLU A 157 16.71 0.71 -2.59
N GLN A 158 17.89 0.71 -1.98
CA GLN A 158 18.99 -0.16 -2.35
C GLN A 158 18.84 -1.49 -1.61
N VAL A 159 18.46 -2.54 -2.35
CA VAL A 159 18.23 -3.88 -1.79
C VAL A 159 19.52 -4.65 -1.64
N ASN A 160 20.43 -4.51 -2.61
CA ASN A 160 21.79 -5.03 -2.52
C ASN A 160 22.80 -4.04 -3.11
N ASP A 161 24.09 -4.26 -2.81
CA ASP A 161 25.19 -3.55 -3.43
C ASP A 161 26.11 -4.51 -4.20
N GLY A 162 26.94 -3.95 -5.07
CA GLY A 162 27.93 -4.65 -5.88
C GLY A 162 27.94 -4.19 -7.33
N LYS A 163 28.50 -5.02 -8.22
CA LYS A 163 28.63 -4.70 -9.65
C LYS A 163 27.27 -4.47 -10.30
N LEU A 164 26.31 -5.34 -10.01
CA LEU A 164 24.91 -5.17 -10.39
C LEU A 164 24.09 -4.95 -9.13
N ARG A 165 23.49 -3.76 -9.03
CA ARG A 165 22.62 -3.37 -7.92
C ARG A 165 21.17 -3.69 -8.24
N LEU A 166 20.46 -4.18 -7.24
CA LEU A 166 19.02 -4.39 -7.21
C LEU A 166 18.40 -3.26 -6.41
N LEU A 167 17.45 -2.58 -7.05
CA LEU A 167 16.86 -1.34 -6.57
C LEU A 167 15.34 -1.44 -6.61
N ILE A 168 14.67 -0.80 -5.66
CA ILE A 168 13.21 -0.63 -5.66
C ILE A 168 12.89 0.85 -5.69
N ARG A 169 12.08 1.27 -6.66
CA ARG A 169 11.47 2.59 -6.68
C ARG A 169 10.08 2.51 -6.06
N HIS A 170 9.87 3.26 -4.98
CA HIS A 170 8.53 3.47 -4.42
C HIS A 170 7.86 4.63 -5.16
N GLN A 171 6.66 4.41 -5.69
CA GLN A 171 5.89 5.45 -6.39
C GLN A 171 4.43 5.45 -5.93
N ILE A 172 3.73 6.57 -6.15
CA ILE A 172 2.29 6.69 -5.89
C ILE A 172 1.55 6.64 -7.22
N TYR A 173 0.73 5.61 -7.41
CA TYR A 173 -0.26 5.54 -8.46
C TYR A 173 -1.54 6.24 -8.01
N VAL A 174 -1.95 7.28 -8.73
CA VAL A 174 -3.19 8.02 -8.46
C VAL A 174 -4.33 7.38 -9.25
N LYS A 175 -5.14 6.57 -8.58
CA LYS A 175 -6.35 5.98 -9.15
C LYS A 175 -7.45 7.04 -9.14
N LYS A 176 -7.82 7.50 -10.33
CA LYS A 176 -8.85 8.52 -10.52
C LYS A 176 -10.24 7.99 -10.13
N PRO A 177 -11.16 8.86 -9.71
CA PRO A 177 -12.56 8.52 -9.54
C PRO A 177 -13.15 7.89 -10.80
N SER A 178 -14.02 6.92 -10.62
CA SER A 178 -14.67 6.15 -11.69
C SER A 178 -16.20 6.21 -11.63
N TYR A 179 -16.76 7.14 -10.84
CA TYR A 179 -18.19 7.24 -10.59
C TYR A 179 -18.95 7.69 -11.85
N ASN A 180 -19.95 6.90 -12.23
CA ASN A 180 -20.89 7.19 -13.31
C ASN A 180 -22.23 7.62 -12.70
N VAL A 181 -22.62 8.88 -12.93
CA VAL A 181 -23.85 9.48 -12.39
C VAL A 181 -25.11 8.78 -12.91
N ALA A 182 -25.15 8.41 -14.20
CA ALA A 182 -26.33 7.83 -14.84
C ALA A 182 -26.63 6.41 -14.34
N LEU A 183 -25.58 5.67 -13.97
CA LEU A 183 -25.69 4.30 -13.47
C LEU A 183 -25.63 4.22 -11.94
N ASN A 184 -25.28 5.32 -11.25
CA ASN A 184 -25.02 5.36 -9.80
C ASN A 184 -24.02 4.26 -9.35
N VAL A 185 -22.99 4.00 -10.16
CA VAL A 185 -21.94 2.99 -9.90
C VAL A 185 -20.54 3.59 -9.98
N GLY A 186 -19.58 2.93 -9.35
CA GLY A 186 -18.18 3.35 -9.31
C GLY A 186 -17.83 4.14 -8.05
N SER A 187 -16.57 4.59 -7.95
CA SER A 187 -16.07 5.35 -6.80
C SER A 187 -15.92 6.82 -7.14
N LYS A 188 -16.38 7.71 -6.24
CA LYS A 188 -16.10 9.15 -6.32
C LYS A 188 -14.72 9.49 -5.77
N ASP A 189 -14.10 8.57 -5.03
CA ASP A 189 -12.86 8.81 -4.31
C ASP A 189 -11.64 8.70 -5.24
N THR A 190 -10.64 9.54 -4.98
CA THR A 190 -9.30 9.39 -5.56
C THR A 190 -8.46 8.54 -4.61
N GLU A 191 -7.85 7.45 -5.08
CA GLU A 191 -7.02 6.60 -4.24
C GLU A 191 -5.52 6.79 -4.58
N LEU A 192 -4.70 7.01 -3.56
CA LEU A 192 -3.24 7.03 -3.64
C LEU A 192 -2.71 5.64 -3.30
N ILE A 193 -2.28 4.89 -4.31
CA ILE A 193 -1.82 3.51 -4.17
C ILE A 193 -0.29 3.50 -4.23
N LYS A 194 0.35 2.96 -3.20
CA LYS A 194 1.81 2.77 -3.18
C LYS A 194 2.18 1.57 -4.04
N GLU A 195 3.09 1.77 -4.99
CA GLU A 195 3.66 0.73 -5.83
C GLU A 195 5.16 0.63 -5.63
N ALA A 196 5.69 -0.59 -5.70
CA ALA A 196 7.11 -0.89 -5.68
C ALA A 196 7.52 -1.46 -7.03
N ILE A 197 8.36 -0.73 -7.77
CA ILE A 197 8.89 -1.17 -9.07
C ILE A 197 10.35 -1.55 -8.92
N TRP A 198 10.70 -2.72 -9.43
CA TRP A 198 12.07 -3.21 -9.39
C TRP A 198 12.90 -2.66 -10.55
N TYR A 199 14.17 -2.40 -10.25
CA TYR A 199 15.17 -1.94 -11.19
C TYR A 199 16.51 -2.63 -10.92
N THR A 200 17.34 -2.69 -11.94
CA THR A 200 18.76 -3.04 -11.82
C THR A 200 19.61 -1.88 -12.31
N SER A 201 20.78 -1.69 -11.71
CA SER A 201 21.75 -0.68 -12.16
C SER A 201 23.17 -1.26 -12.10
N ASP A 202 23.95 -1.01 -13.14
CA ASP A 202 25.40 -1.26 -13.20
C ASP A 202 26.22 -0.01 -12.79
N GLY A 203 25.55 1.00 -12.24
CA GLY A 203 26.12 2.31 -11.88
C GLY A 203 26.15 3.33 -13.03
N LYS A 204 25.96 2.89 -14.28
CA LYS A 204 25.89 3.78 -15.45
C LYS A 204 24.49 3.86 -16.04
N THR A 205 23.78 2.74 -16.05
CA THR A 205 22.47 2.60 -16.69
C THR A 205 21.48 1.99 -15.71
N LEU A 206 20.38 2.68 -15.48
CA LEU A 206 19.23 2.14 -14.76
C LEU A 206 18.30 1.40 -15.73
N THR A 207 17.99 0.14 -15.45
CA THR A 207 17.09 -0.68 -16.27
C THR A 207 15.92 -1.19 -15.43
N ARG A 208 14.69 -1.07 -15.95
CA ARG A 208 13.51 -1.64 -15.28
C ARG A 208 13.61 -3.16 -15.27
N PHE A 209 13.39 -3.75 -14.11
CA PHE A 209 13.52 -5.17 -13.89
C PHE A 209 12.17 -5.78 -13.50
N SER A 210 11.84 -6.93 -14.07
CA SER A 210 10.67 -7.71 -13.67
C SER A 210 11.17 -9.02 -13.10
N PRO A 211 10.91 -9.33 -11.81
CA PRO A 211 11.45 -10.53 -11.18
C PRO A 211 11.02 -11.80 -11.91
N GLY A 212 12.00 -12.46 -12.53
CA GLY A 212 11.77 -13.64 -13.33
C GLY A 212 13.07 -14.19 -13.92
N ARG A 213 13.11 -15.49 -14.18
CA ARG A 213 14.32 -16.19 -14.64
C ARG A 213 14.90 -15.57 -15.92
N LYS A 214 14.05 -15.32 -16.92
CA LYS A 214 14.48 -14.70 -18.19
C LYS A 214 15.08 -13.31 -17.97
N ALA A 215 14.47 -12.50 -17.11
CA ALA A 215 14.96 -11.16 -16.80
C ALA A 215 16.29 -11.19 -16.03
N LEU A 216 16.46 -12.12 -15.09
CA LEU A 216 17.71 -12.31 -14.36
C LEU A 216 18.86 -12.68 -15.30
N LEU A 217 18.67 -13.69 -16.13
CA LEU A 217 19.70 -14.13 -17.09
C LEU A 217 20.03 -13.00 -18.10
N ALA A 218 19.03 -12.23 -18.52
CA ALA A 218 19.25 -11.08 -19.39
C ALA A 218 19.98 -9.91 -18.70
N ALA A 219 19.83 -9.74 -17.38
CA ALA A 219 20.53 -8.72 -16.59
C ALA A 219 21.95 -9.17 -16.21
N MET A 220 22.19 -10.47 -16.10
CA MET A 220 23.44 -11.10 -15.65
C MET A 220 24.16 -11.85 -16.77
N LYS A 221 24.11 -11.32 -18.01
CA LYS A 221 24.63 -12.00 -19.21
C LYS A 221 26.09 -12.40 -19.13
N ASP A 222 26.90 -11.61 -18.44
CA ASP A 222 28.33 -11.88 -18.26
C ASP A 222 28.61 -13.14 -17.43
N LYS A 223 27.67 -13.57 -16.60
CA LYS A 223 27.76 -14.75 -15.73
C LYS A 223 26.50 -15.61 -15.82
N GLU A 224 25.94 -15.71 -17.03
CA GLU A 224 24.66 -16.38 -17.24
C GLU A 224 24.71 -17.87 -16.84
N GLU A 225 25.77 -18.58 -17.23
CA GLU A 225 25.94 -20.01 -16.96
C GLU A 225 25.94 -20.35 -15.46
N PRO A 226 26.81 -19.76 -14.61
CA PRO A 226 26.82 -20.06 -13.18
C PRO A 226 25.53 -19.63 -12.47
N VAL A 227 24.93 -18.50 -12.87
CA VAL A 227 23.63 -18.06 -12.31
C VAL A 227 22.52 -19.04 -12.70
N ASN A 228 22.50 -19.51 -13.94
CA ASN A 228 21.50 -20.47 -14.40
C ASN A 228 21.62 -21.82 -13.69
N ALA A 229 22.85 -22.26 -13.39
CA ALA A 229 23.10 -23.44 -12.57
C ALA A 229 22.57 -23.26 -11.14
N TYR A 230 22.87 -22.12 -10.51
CA TYR A 230 22.36 -21.78 -9.17
C TYR A 230 20.83 -21.78 -9.12
N LEU A 231 20.16 -21.19 -10.12
CA LEU A 231 18.70 -21.16 -10.20
C LEU A 231 18.08 -22.55 -10.41
N LYS A 232 18.77 -23.48 -11.09
CA LYS A 232 18.30 -24.87 -11.26
C LYS A 232 18.43 -25.68 -9.97
N ASP A 233 19.51 -25.48 -9.23
CA ASP A 233 19.78 -26.16 -7.96
C ASP A 233 18.86 -25.66 -6.85
N LYS A 234 18.89 -24.35 -6.57
CA LYS A 234 18.17 -23.75 -5.43
C LYS A 234 16.69 -23.51 -5.66
N LYS A 235 16.27 -23.35 -6.92
CA LYS A 235 14.89 -23.01 -7.32
C LYS A 235 14.26 -21.90 -6.44
N PRO A 236 14.93 -20.75 -6.26
CA PRO A 236 14.43 -19.68 -5.41
C PRO A 236 13.11 -19.11 -5.94
N ASP A 237 12.22 -18.70 -5.04
CA ASP A 237 11.02 -17.95 -5.42
C ASP A 237 11.41 -16.50 -5.77
N LEU A 238 11.53 -16.22 -7.06
CA LEU A 238 11.97 -14.93 -7.57
C LEU A 238 10.97 -13.79 -7.28
N LYS A 239 9.75 -14.09 -6.83
CA LYS A 239 8.80 -13.05 -6.37
C LYS A 239 9.09 -12.60 -4.95
N ASN A 240 9.83 -13.40 -4.18
CA ASN A 240 10.20 -13.07 -2.82
C ASN A 240 11.46 -12.18 -2.81
N ARG A 241 11.38 -11.04 -2.09
CA ARG A 241 12.48 -10.09 -1.92
C ARG A 241 13.76 -10.74 -1.38
N ALA A 242 13.66 -11.61 -0.39
CA ALA A 242 14.83 -12.25 0.23
C ALA A 242 15.52 -13.21 -0.74
N ALA A 243 14.75 -14.06 -1.41
CA ALA A 243 15.30 -15.00 -2.38
C ALA A 243 15.91 -14.29 -3.60
N LEU A 244 15.34 -13.16 -4.02
CA LEU A 244 15.91 -12.33 -5.07
C LEU A 244 17.23 -11.67 -4.62
N LEU A 245 17.29 -11.15 -3.40
CA LEU A 245 18.52 -10.64 -2.80
C LEU A 245 19.63 -11.71 -2.79
N ASP A 246 19.30 -12.95 -2.43
CA ASP A 246 20.28 -14.05 -2.40
C ASP A 246 20.88 -14.31 -3.79
N VAL A 247 20.07 -14.29 -4.85
CA VAL A 247 20.54 -14.46 -6.24
C VAL A 247 21.49 -13.33 -6.65
N PHE A 248 21.13 -12.08 -6.34
CA PHE A 248 21.98 -10.92 -6.65
C PHE A 248 23.28 -10.93 -5.83
N THR A 249 23.21 -11.38 -4.58
CA THR A 249 24.39 -11.53 -3.72
C THR A 249 25.33 -12.60 -4.26
N PHE A 250 24.78 -13.76 -4.69
CA PHE A 250 25.55 -14.80 -5.36
C PHE A 250 26.23 -14.26 -6.64
N TYR A 251 25.48 -13.61 -7.52
CA TYR A 251 26.04 -13.03 -8.75
C TYR A 251 27.18 -12.03 -8.49
N ASN A 252 27.03 -11.16 -7.48
CA ASN A 252 28.05 -10.17 -7.13
C ASN A 252 29.28 -10.77 -6.41
N SER A 253 29.19 -12.02 -5.94
CA SER A 253 30.31 -12.75 -5.32
C SER A 253 31.19 -13.50 -6.31
N LEU A 254 30.67 -13.79 -7.51
CA LEU A 254 31.43 -14.33 -8.64
C LEU A 254 32.39 -13.27 -9.20
#